data_AF-A0A068VJX3-F1
#
_entry.id   AF-A0A068VJX3-F1
#
_cell.length_a   1.000
_cell.length_b   1.000
_cell.length_c   1.000
_cell.angle_alpha   90.00
_cell.angle_beta   90.00
_cell.angle_gamma   90.00
#
_symmetry.space_group_name_H-M   'P 1'
#
loop_
_entity.id
_entity.type
_entity.pdbx_description
1 polymer ?
#
loop_
_entity_poly.entity_id
_entity_poly.type
_entity_poly.pdbx_seq_one_letter_code
_entity_poly.pdbx_strand_id
1 'polypeptide(L)'
;MVSSCLRSLSKFTACAIVVLLSLSCFSFTTTEAYDALDPNGNITIKWDVITWTPDGYVAVVTMFNFQQYRRIQAPGWTLGWTWAKKEVIWSMVGAQTTEQGDCSRFKLNTPHCCKKDPTVVDLLPGTPYNQQIANCCKGGVLNPWVQDPATAVSAFQVSVGSSGTTNKTVRMPKNFTLKAPGPGYTCGPAKVGKPTKFFTADGRRTTQAMMTWNVTCQNWESRSLNHQVKG
;
A
#
# COMPACT_ATOMS: atom_id res chain seq x y z
N MET A 1 66.50 8.64 -36.12
CA MET A 1 65.24 9.39 -35.82
C MET A 1 63.98 8.56 -36.14
N VAL A 2 63.88 7.29 -35.74
CA VAL A 2 62.67 6.45 -36.02
C VAL A 2 62.09 5.81 -34.74
N SER A 3 62.88 5.69 -33.66
CA SER A 3 62.47 5.04 -32.41
C SER A 3 61.56 5.91 -31.51
N SER A 4 61.68 7.25 -31.60
CA SER A 4 60.91 8.19 -30.78
C SER A 4 59.50 8.47 -31.30
N CYS A 5 59.21 8.25 -32.60
CA CYS A 5 57.85 8.42 -33.15
C CYS A 5 56.91 7.27 -32.80
N LEU A 6 57.40 6.02 -32.76
CA LEU A 6 56.58 4.83 -32.47
C LEU A 6 56.04 4.81 -31.02
N ARG A 7 56.81 5.31 -30.05
CA ARG A 7 56.36 5.44 -28.65
C ARG A 7 55.32 6.54 -28.46
N SER A 8 55.31 7.55 -29.33
CA SER A 8 54.35 8.66 -29.27
C SER A 8 52.98 8.23 -29.85
N LEU A 9 52.97 7.58 -31.01
CA LEU A 9 51.74 7.09 -31.64
C LEU A 9 50.97 6.09 -30.77
N SER A 10 51.68 5.21 -30.06
CA SER A 10 51.09 4.20 -29.14
C SER A 10 50.35 4.82 -27.94
N LYS A 11 50.79 5.98 -27.44
CA LYS A 11 50.16 6.66 -26.30
C LYS A 11 48.89 7.42 -26.71
N PHE A 12 48.88 8.01 -27.91
CA PHE A 12 47.70 8.69 -28.45
C PHE A 12 46.56 7.72 -28.77
N THR A 13 46.87 6.52 -29.29
CA THR A 13 45.85 5.48 -29.53
C THR A 13 45.29 4.92 -28.23
N ALA A 14 46.12 4.70 -27.21
CA ALA A 14 45.64 4.26 -25.89
C ALA A 14 44.71 5.31 -25.22
N CYS A 15 45.05 6.59 -25.27
CA CYS A 15 44.18 7.66 -24.76
C CYS A 15 42.86 7.75 -25.54
N ALA A 16 42.90 7.64 -26.88
CA ALA A 16 41.68 7.69 -27.70
C ALA A 16 40.74 6.51 -27.41
N ILE A 17 41.29 5.30 -27.18
CA ILE A 17 40.52 4.12 -26.79
C ILE A 17 39.91 4.29 -25.40
N VAL A 18 40.64 4.85 -24.44
CA VAL A 18 40.14 5.13 -23.08
C VAL A 18 39.06 6.21 -23.09
N VAL A 19 39.17 7.24 -23.94
CA VAL A 19 38.15 8.29 -24.11
C VAL A 19 36.91 7.76 -24.83
N LEU A 20 37.06 6.89 -25.83
CA LEU A 20 35.92 6.23 -26.49
C LEU A 20 35.19 5.25 -25.55
N LEU A 21 35.93 4.50 -24.72
CA LEU A 21 35.36 3.64 -23.68
C LEU A 21 34.66 4.46 -22.59
N SER A 22 35.21 5.61 -22.20
CA SER A 22 34.56 6.48 -21.20
C SER A 22 33.33 7.20 -21.76
N LEU A 23 33.33 7.64 -23.02
CA LEU A 23 32.12 8.18 -23.68
C LEU A 23 31.03 7.10 -23.87
N SER A 24 31.40 5.83 -24.07
CA SER A 24 30.42 4.74 -24.17
C SER A 24 29.68 4.47 -22.85
N CYS A 25 30.28 4.84 -21.71
CA CYS A 25 29.67 4.73 -20.39
C CYS A 25 28.73 5.90 -20.03
N PHE A 26 28.65 6.96 -20.84
CA PHE A 26 27.68 8.06 -20.62
C PHE A 26 26.35 7.86 -21.37
N SER A 27 26.21 6.76 -22.11
CA SER A 27 24.97 6.39 -22.80
C SER A 27 24.12 5.39 -22.02
N PHE A 28 24.27 5.30 -20.69
CA PHE A 28 23.26 4.66 -19.86
C PHE A 28 22.05 5.59 -19.78
N THR A 29 21.19 5.54 -20.79
CA THR A 29 19.79 5.89 -20.58
C THR A 29 19.29 4.92 -19.50
N THR A 30 18.82 5.46 -18.38
CA THR A 30 18.09 4.65 -17.40
C THR A 30 16.89 4.06 -18.13
N THR A 31 16.97 2.79 -18.50
CA THR A 31 15.79 2.03 -18.88
C THR A 31 14.97 1.91 -17.61
N GLU A 32 14.04 2.85 -17.41
CA GLU A 32 12.90 2.70 -16.51
C GLU A 32 12.30 1.32 -16.83
N ALA A 33 12.50 0.35 -15.95
CA ALA A 33 12.06 -1.02 -16.17
C ALA A 33 10.53 -1.05 -16.04
N TYR A 34 9.86 -0.71 -17.14
CA TYR A 34 8.42 -0.84 -17.29
C TYR A 34 8.00 -2.27 -16.96
N ASP A 35 7.01 -2.45 -16.09
CA ASP A 35 6.29 -3.70 -16.03
C ASP A 35 5.25 -3.78 -17.16
N ALA A 36 5.75 -3.95 -18.38
CA ALA A 36 4.92 -4.07 -19.59
C ALA A 36 3.96 -5.28 -19.52
N LEU A 37 4.14 -6.19 -18.56
CA LEU A 37 3.36 -7.41 -18.43
C LEU A 37 2.01 -7.21 -17.73
N ASP A 38 1.85 -6.13 -16.94
CA ASP A 38 0.60 -5.90 -16.19
C ASP A 38 0.20 -4.40 -16.09
N PRO A 39 -0.16 -3.77 -17.21
CA PRO A 39 -0.44 -2.33 -17.27
C PRO A 39 -1.66 -1.88 -16.45
N ASN A 40 -2.58 -2.81 -16.15
CA ASN A 40 -3.80 -2.55 -15.38
C ASN A 40 -3.72 -3.12 -13.94
N GLY A 41 -2.63 -3.80 -13.61
CA GLY A 41 -2.38 -4.38 -12.30
C GLY A 41 -2.42 -3.33 -11.21
N ASN A 42 -3.19 -3.62 -10.17
CA ASN A 42 -3.32 -2.72 -9.04
C ASN A 42 -3.62 -3.47 -7.75
N ILE A 43 -3.36 -2.79 -6.65
CA ILE A 43 -3.87 -3.16 -5.34
C ILE A 43 -4.99 -2.20 -4.99
N THR A 44 -6.16 -2.72 -4.67
CA THR A 44 -7.29 -1.90 -4.23
C THR A 44 -7.48 -2.06 -2.73
N ILE A 45 -7.47 -0.95 -2.01
CA ILE A 45 -7.82 -0.87 -0.60
C ILE A 45 -9.25 -0.35 -0.51
N LYS A 46 -10.11 -1.14 0.11
CA LYS A 46 -11.50 -0.79 0.37
C LYS A 46 -11.68 -0.49 1.84
N TRP A 47 -12.33 0.63 2.13
CA TRP A 47 -12.64 1.09 3.48
C TRP A 47 -14.16 1.09 3.67
N ASP A 48 -14.65 0.09 4.39
CA ASP A 48 -16.08 -0.10 4.63
C ASP A 48 -16.42 0.31 6.07
N VAL A 49 -17.16 1.41 6.25
CA VAL A 49 -17.72 1.77 7.56
C VAL A 49 -18.92 0.90 7.83
N ILE A 50 -18.83 0.04 8.84
CA ILE A 50 -19.86 -0.97 9.13
C ILE A 50 -20.78 -0.57 10.28
N THR A 51 -20.33 0.30 11.19
CA THR A 51 -21.11 0.73 12.35
C THR A 51 -20.60 2.08 12.86
N TRP A 52 -21.50 2.97 13.28
CA TRP A 52 -21.16 4.20 13.98
C TRP A 52 -20.93 3.94 15.47
N THR A 53 -20.00 4.67 16.08
CA THR A 53 -19.80 4.69 17.54
C THR A 53 -20.14 6.08 18.07
N PRO A 54 -20.23 6.29 19.40
CA PRO A 54 -20.52 7.61 19.97
C PRO A 54 -19.54 8.71 19.56
N ASP A 55 -18.28 8.36 19.25
CA ASP A 55 -17.21 9.29 18.94
C ASP A 55 -16.51 9.03 17.58
N GLY A 56 -17.03 8.10 16.78
CA GLY A 56 -16.50 7.79 15.46
C GLY A 56 -17.20 6.60 14.80
N TYR A 57 -16.44 5.59 14.38
CA TYR A 57 -16.97 4.45 13.65
C TYR A 57 -16.07 3.21 13.72
N VAL A 58 -16.64 2.05 13.41
CA VAL A 58 -15.90 0.83 13.11
C VAL A 58 -15.87 0.62 11.60
N ALA A 59 -14.69 0.34 11.06
CA ALA A 59 -14.50 0.02 9.65
C ALA A 59 -13.77 -1.30 9.44
N VAL A 60 -14.11 -1.97 8.35
CA VAL A 60 -13.34 -3.08 7.79
C VAL A 60 -12.54 -2.55 6.63
N VAL A 61 -11.21 -2.70 6.72
CA VAL A 61 -10.27 -2.32 5.67
C VAL A 61 -9.85 -3.60 4.96
N THR A 62 -10.12 -3.69 3.65
CA THR A 62 -9.81 -4.87 2.84
C THR A 62 -8.89 -4.50 1.70
N MET A 63 -7.80 -5.22 1.55
CA MET A 63 -6.84 -5.08 0.47
C MET A 63 -7.01 -6.24 -0.53
N PHE A 64 -7.11 -5.91 -1.81
CA PHE A 64 -7.22 -6.87 -2.91
C PHE A 64 -6.02 -6.71 -3.83
N ASN A 65 -5.33 -7.80 -4.13
CA ASN A 65 -4.28 -7.80 -5.14
C ASN A 65 -4.84 -8.22 -6.50
N PHE A 66 -5.11 -7.24 -7.36
CA PHE A 66 -5.57 -7.44 -8.74
C PHE A 66 -4.42 -7.37 -9.76
N GLN A 67 -3.17 -7.57 -9.32
CA GLN A 67 -2.06 -7.80 -10.22
C GLN A 67 -2.14 -9.23 -10.78
N GLN A 68 -1.54 -9.48 -11.94
CA GLN A 68 -1.52 -10.81 -12.58
C GLN A 68 -0.33 -11.66 -12.12
N TYR A 69 0.84 -11.04 -12.00
CA TYR A 69 2.10 -11.76 -11.79
C TYR A 69 2.80 -11.39 -10.48
N ARG A 70 2.45 -10.25 -9.86
CA ARG A 70 3.16 -9.76 -8.67
C ARG A 70 2.47 -10.16 -7.38
N ARG A 71 3.15 -11.01 -6.62
CA ARG A 71 2.84 -11.37 -5.24
C ARG A 71 3.55 -10.41 -4.29
N ILE A 72 2.86 -9.97 -3.24
CA ILE A 72 3.52 -9.38 -2.07
C ILE A 72 4.09 -10.54 -1.25
N GLN A 73 5.41 -10.61 -1.16
CA GLN A 73 6.12 -11.61 -0.37
C GLN A 73 6.43 -11.10 1.04
N ALA A 74 6.89 -11.97 1.93
CA ALA A 74 7.41 -11.58 3.24
C ALA A 74 8.56 -10.56 3.10
N PRO A 75 8.69 -9.55 3.98
CA PRO A 75 7.94 -9.30 5.23
C PRO A 75 6.50 -8.79 5.10
N GLY A 76 5.94 -8.73 3.89
CA GLY A 76 4.54 -8.40 3.67
C GLY A 76 4.29 -6.93 3.36
N TRP A 77 3.01 -6.56 3.24
CA TRP A 77 2.62 -5.17 3.03
C TRP A 77 2.69 -4.35 4.32
N THR A 78 2.95 -3.06 4.13
CA THR A 78 2.80 -2.01 5.14
C THR A 78 1.91 -0.93 4.58
N LEU A 79 0.81 -0.64 5.28
CA LEU A 79 -0.20 0.33 4.87
C LEU A 79 -0.19 1.53 5.79
N GLY A 80 0.01 2.73 5.25
CA GLY A 80 -0.10 3.98 5.98
C GLY A 80 -1.18 4.89 5.39
N TRP A 81 -1.68 5.81 6.20
CA TRP A 81 -2.57 6.90 5.76
C TRP A 81 -2.43 8.08 6.71
N THR A 82 -2.98 9.23 6.33
CA THR A 82 -3.08 10.40 7.19
C THR A 82 -4.54 10.68 7.54
N TRP A 83 -4.85 10.82 8.82
CA TRP A 83 -6.19 11.20 9.25
C TRP A 83 -6.59 12.58 8.72
N ALA A 84 -7.88 12.81 8.48
CA ALA A 84 -8.34 14.10 7.96
C ALA A 84 -8.31 15.22 9.02
N LYS A 85 -8.55 14.87 10.30
CA LYS A 85 -8.66 15.79 11.44
C LYS A 85 -7.80 15.30 12.62
N LYS A 86 -8.39 14.94 13.76
CA LYS A 86 -7.69 14.51 14.99
C LYS A 86 -8.13 13.12 15.43
N GLU A 87 -8.52 12.29 14.46
CA GLU A 87 -8.94 10.92 14.64
C GLU A 87 -7.83 10.10 15.31
N VAL A 88 -8.25 9.05 16.02
CA VAL A 88 -7.37 8.07 16.67
C VAL A 88 -7.87 6.66 16.40
N ILE A 89 -7.02 5.67 16.63
CA ILE A 89 -7.41 4.26 16.58
C ILE A 89 -7.65 3.79 18.01
N TRP A 90 -8.89 3.47 18.34
CA TRP A 90 -9.23 2.88 19.64
C TRP A 90 -8.74 1.44 19.74
N SER A 91 -8.97 0.63 18.70
CA SER A 91 -8.57 -0.78 18.65
C SER A 91 -8.48 -1.28 17.22
N MET A 92 -7.78 -2.41 17.04
CA MET A 92 -7.63 -3.12 15.77
C MET A 92 -7.77 -4.63 15.97
N VAL A 93 -8.24 -5.33 14.94
CA VAL A 93 -8.32 -6.80 14.88
C VAL A 93 -7.84 -7.25 13.50
N GLY A 94 -6.98 -8.26 13.44
CA GLY A 94 -6.37 -8.78 12.21
C GLY A 94 -5.13 -8.02 11.72
N ALA A 95 -4.88 -6.81 12.22
CA ALA A 95 -3.69 -6.01 11.94
C ALA A 95 -3.33 -5.17 13.17
N GLN A 96 -2.14 -4.56 13.17
CA GLN A 96 -1.71 -3.65 14.22
C GLN A 96 -0.92 -2.47 13.65
N THR A 97 -0.97 -1.32 14.33
CA THR A 97 -0.01 -0.25 14.05
C THR A 97 1.40 -0.61 14.53
N THR A 98 2.41 -0.14 13.80
CA THR A 98 3.82 -0.32 14.18
C THR A 98 4.25 0.56 15.35
N GLU A 99 3.51 1.65 15.59
CA GLU A 99 3.77 2.61 16.66
C GLU A 99 2.44 3.09 17.26
N GLN A 100 2.45 3.42 18.55
CA GLN A 100 1.31 4.04 19.24
C GLN A 100 1.28 5.58 19.04
N GLY A 101 2.44 6.24 19.12
CA GLY A 101 2.54 7.71 19.14
C GLY A 101 2.17 8.34 20.47
N ASP A 102 2.08 9.67 20.51
CA ASP A 102 1.75 10.41 21.73
C ASP A 102 0.24 10.41 22.01
N CYS A 103 -0.17 9.60 22.97
CA CYS A 103 -1.54 9.51 23.46
C CYS A 103 -1.78 10.24 24.79
N SER A 104 -0.85 11.08 25.26
CA SER A 104 -0.88 11.73 26.59
C SER A 104 -2.17 12.53 26.88
N ARG A 105 -2.87 13.01 25.85
CA ARG A 105 -4.16 13.71 26.00
C ARG A 105 -5.29 12.82 26.55
N PHE A 106 -5.15 11.49 26.47
CA PHE A 106 -6.17 10.53 26.92
C PHE A 106 -5.83 9.99 28.31
N LYS A 107 -6.56 10.44 29.34
CA LYS A 107 -6.24 10.17 30.75
C LYS A 107 -6.85 8.88 31.32
N LEU A 108 -7.93 8.37 30.73
CA LEU A 108 -8.66 7.20 31.24
C LEU A 108 -8.38 5.96 30.38
N ASN A 109 -8.75 6.03 29.11
CA ASN A 109 -8.54 4.95 28.15
C ASN A 109 -7.54 5.41 27.10
N THR A 110 -6.40 4.75 27.00
CA THR A 110 -5.38 5.04 26.00
C THR A 110 -5.73 4.35 24.68
N PRO A 111 -5.85 5.09 23.56
CA PRO A 111 -6.08 4.48 22.25
C PRO A 111 -4.92 3.56 21.82
N HIS A 112 -5.22 2.60 20.96
CA HIS A 112 -4.24 1.77 20.27
C HIS A 112 -3.20 2.60 19.48
N CYS A 113 -3.63 3.70 18.84
CA CYS A 113 -2.72 4.61 18.16
C CYS A 113 -3.27 6.05 18.10
N CYS A 114 -2.41 7.03 18.39
CA CYS A 114 -2.70 8.46 18.33
C CYS A 114 -1.90 9.21 17.25
N LYS A 115 -1.08 8.51 16.46
CA LYS A 115 -0.35 9.13 15.36
C LYS A 115 -1.35 9.70 14.33
N LYS A 116 -1.00 10.87 13.80
CA LYS A 116 -1.73 11.53 12.70
C LYS A 116 -1.63 10.72 11.40
N ASP A 117 -0.52 10.01 11.25
CA ASP A 117 -0.11 9.22 10.10
C ASP A 117 0.24 7.78 10.50
N PRO A 118 -0.73 6.98 10.97
CA PRO A 118 -0.45 5.62 11.43
C PRO A 118 0.08 4.75 10.28
N THR A 119 0.98 3.83 10.65
CA THR A 119 1.49 2.78 9.78
C THR A 119 1.04 1.44 10.34
N VAL A 120 0.43 0.60 9.50
CA VAL A 120 -0.22 -0.66 9.86
C VAL A 120 0.42 -1.82 9.12
N VAL A 121 0.57 -2.92 9.83
CA VAL A 121 1.01 -4.21 9.31
C VAL A 121 0.01 -5.30 9.67
N ASP A 122 -0.12 -6.29 8.82
CA ASP A 122 -0.91 -7.50 9.09
C ASP A 122 -0.34 -8.26 10.29
N LEU A 123 -1.19 -9.00 11.01
CA LEU A 123 -0.71 -9.90 12.05
C LEU A 123 -0.06 -11.15 11.43
N LEU A 124 0.74 -11.87 12.22
CA LEU A 124 1.43 -13.08 11.77
C LEU A 124 0.50 -14.31 11.83
N PRO A 125 0.78 -15.36 11.04
CA PRO A 125 0.14 -16.66 11.21
C PRO A 125 0.28 -17.16 12.65
N GLY A 126 -0.77 -17.81 13.17
CA GLY A 126 -0.82 -18.27 14.57
C GLY A 126 -1.35 -17.25 15.57
N THR A 127 -1.79 -16.07 15.11
CA THR A 127 -2.51 -15.07 15.92
C THR A 127 -3.68 -15.72 16.67
N PRO A 128 -3.97 -15.39 17.94
CA PRO A 128 -5.12 -15.93 18.67
C PRO A 128 -6.47 -15.64 17.99
N TYR A 129 -7.41 -16.58 18.08
CA TYR A 129 -8.71 -16.50 17.37
C TYR A 129 -9.50 -15.21 17.67
N ASN A 130 -9.45 -14.71 18.90
CA ASN A 130 -10.11 -13.47 19.33
C ASN A 130 -9.49 -12.19 18.72
N GLN A 131 -8.34 -12.29 18.07
CA GLN A 131 -7.65 -11.21 17.37
C GLN A 131 -7.68 -11.39 15.84
N GLN A 132 -8.39 -12.41 15.34
CA GLN A 132 -8.53 -12.68 13.92
C GLN A 132 -9.83 -12.12 13.34
N ILE A 133 -9.77 -11.82 12.05
CA ILE A 133 -10.92 -11.62 11.17
C ILE A 133 -10.70 -12.43 9.89
N ALA A 134 -11.78 -12.70 9.14
CA ALA A 134 -11.67 -13.36 7.84
C ALA A 134 -10.62 -12.67 6.95
N ASN A 135 -9.79 -13.47 6.29
CA ASN A 135 -8.71 -13.04 5.40
C ASN A 135 -7.55 -12.26 6.05
N CYS A 136 -7.44 -12.21 7.38
CA CYS A 136 -6.28 -11.61 8.04
C CYS A 136 -5.11 -12.58 8.20
N CYS A 137 -4.05 -12.04 8.79
CA CYS A 137 -3.09 -12.72 9.62
C CYS A 137 -2.12 -13.63 8.85
N LYS A 138 -1.72 -13.17 7.66
CA LYS A 138 -0.79 -13.86 6.77
C LYS A 138 0.59 -13.21 6.78
N GLY A 139 0.87 -12.35 7.76
CA GLY A 139 2.10 -11.55 7.80
C GLY A 139 2.25 -10.65 6.57
N GLY A 140 1.14 -10.20 6.02
CA GLY A 140 1.11 -9.25 4.91
C GLY A 140 1.41 -9.87 3.55
N VAL A 141 1.51 -11.19 3.43
CA VAL A 141 1.66 -11.88 2.15
C VAL A 141 0.34 -11.85 1.37
N LEU A 142 0.41 -11.49 0.09
CA LEU A 142 -0.78 -11.31 -0.76
C LEU A 142 -0.54 -11.80 -2.19
N ASN A 143 -1.29 -12.82 -2.60
CA ASN A 143 -1.16 -13.42 -3.95
C ASN A 143 -1.94 -12.63 -5.00
N PRO A 144 -1.55 -12.70 -6.29
CA PRO A 144 -2.40 -12.28 -7.39
C PRO A 144 -3.77 -12.96 -7.35
N TRP A 145 -4.85 -12.20 -7.52
CA TRP A 145 -6.21 -12.74 -7.58
C TRP A 145 -6.36 -13.83 -8.64
N VAL A 146 -5.73 -13.64 -9.80
CA VAL A 146 -5.77 -14.60 -10.92
C VAL A 146 -5.13 -15.94 -10.55
N GLN A 147 -4.16 -15.94 -9.64
CA GLN A 147 -3.47 -17.15 -9.22
C GLN A 147 -4.22 -17.86 -8.08
N ASP A 148 -4.61 -17.12 -7.05
CA ASP A 148 -5.33 -17.68 -5.91
C ASP A 148 -6.21 -16.61 -5.22
N PRO A 149 -7.53 -16.57 -5.53
CA PRO A 149 -8.46 -15.60 -4.93
C PRO A 149 -8.54 -15.67 -3.40
N ALA A 150 -8.35 -16.85 -2.80
CA ALA A 150 -8.49 -17.03 -1.36
C ALA A 150 -7.36 -16.34 -0.58
N THR A 151 -6.16 -16.28 -1.19
CA THR A 151 -4.99 -15.66 -0.57
C THR A 151 -4.67 -14.27 -1.14
N ALA A 152 -5.44 -13.80 -2.12
CA ALA A 152 -5.34 -12.47 -2.73
C ALA A 152 -6.03 -11.33 -1.97
N VAL A 153 -6.70 -11.66 -0.86
CA VAL A 153 -7.39 -10.71 0.00
C VAL A 153 -6.73 -10.66 1.37
N SER A 154 -6.48 -9.46 1.88
CA SER A 154 -6.10 -9.24 3.28
C SER A 154 -7.09 -8.28 3.92
N ALA A 155 -7.51 -8.52 5.16
CA ALA A 155 -8.46 -7.64 5.82
C ALA A 155 -8.17 -7.47 7.31
N PHE A 156 -8.53 -6.30 7.83
CA PHE A 156 -8.50 -6.00 9.24
C PHE A 156 -9.67 -5.08 9.62
N GLN A 157 -10.03 -5.08 10.90
CA GLN A 157 -11.01 -4.17 11.45
C GLN A 157 -10.29 -3.09 12.25
N VAL A 158 -10.79 -1.85 12.15
CA VAL A 158 -10.28 -0.68 12.87
C VAL A 158 -11.44 0.06 13.52
N SER A 159 -11.32 0.32 14.82
CA SER A 159 -12.23 1.21 15.56
C SER A 159 -11.61 2.61 15.60
N VAL A 160 -12.27 3.57 14.96
CA VAL A 160 -11.78 4.94 14.80
C VAL A 160 -12.56 5.86 15.72
N GLY A 161 -11.83 6.63 16.53
CA GLY A 161 -12.38 7.62 17.46
C GLY A 161 -12.11 9.06 17.03
N SER A 162 -12.72 10.01 17.74
CA SER A 162 -12.63 11.45 17.44
C SER A 162 -12.92 11.79 15.97
N SER A 163 -13.87 11.07 15.36
CA SER A 163 -14.26 11.21 13.96
C SER A 163 -15.72 11.64 13.83
N GLY A 164 -16.20 11.80 12.60
CA GLY A 164 -17.63 11.98 12.33
C GLY A 164 -18.40 10.67 12.52
N THR A 165 -19.61 10.78 13.06
CA THR A 165 -20.48 9.66 13.42
C THR A 165 -21.66 9.50 12.46
N THR A 166 -21.63 10.18 11.31
CA THR A 166 -22.66 10.09 10.27
C THR A 166 -22.03 10.16 8.89
N ASN A 167 -22.81 9.75 7.88
CA ASN A 167 -22.39 9.76 6.48
C ASN A 167 -22.04 11.16 5.93
N LYS A 168 -22.51 12.23 6.58
CA LYS A 168 -22.19 13.63 6.21
C LYS A 168 -20.95 14.17 6.93
N THR A 169 -20.69 13.68 8.14
CA THR A 169 -19.65 14.24 9.03
C THR A 169 -18.33 13.50 8.96
N VAL A 170 -18.37 12.20 8.64
CA VAL A 170 -17.17 11.38 8.50
C VAL A 170 -16.29 11.92 7.37
N ARG A 171 -14.99 11.94 7.61
CA ARG A 171 -13.99 12.36 6.61
C ARG A 171 -13.05 11.18 6.37
N MET A 172 -12.93 10.81 5.10
CA MET A 172 -12.05 9.73 4.68
C MET A 172 -10.58 10.12 4.95
N PRO A 173 -9.73 9.18 5.40
CA PRO A 173 -8.30 9.40 5.44
C PRO A 173 -7.73 9.79 4.08
N LYS A 174 -6.58 10.44 4.11
CA LYS A 174 -5.88 10.96 2.94
C LYS A 174 -4.49 10.35 2.85
N ASN A 175 -3.82 10.55 1.72
CA ASN A 175 -2.40 10.21 1.55
C ASN A 175 -2.10 8.75 1.92
N PHE A 176 -2.85 7.82 1.35
CA PHE A 176 -2.57 6.41 1.53
C PHE A 176 -1.19 6.09 0.96
N THR A 177 -0.41 5.32 1.70
CA THR A 177 0.90 4.80 1.30
C THR A 177 0.84 3.29 1.41
N LEU A 178 1.34 2.60 0.39
CA LEU A 178 1.44 1.15 0.40
C LEU A 178 2.88 0.78 0.06
N LYS A 179 3.52 0.08 0.97
CA LYS A 179 4.87 -0.45 0.80
C LYS A 179 4.80 -1.97 0.84
N ALA A 180 5.63 -2.60 0.04
CA ALA A 180 5.86 -4.03 0.04
C ALA A 180 7.34 -4.26 -0.34
N PRO A 181 7.88 -5.48 -0.21
CA PRO A 181 9.22 -5.78 -0.68
C PRO A 181 9.33 -5.53 -2.19
N GLY A 182 10.37 -4.80 -2.59
CA GLY A 182 10.57 -4.40 -3.98
C GLY A 182 10.09 -2.97 -4.27
N PRO A 183 9.70 -2.67 -5.53
CA PRO A 183 9.31 -1.33 -5.93
C PRO A 183 8.04 -0.87 -5.19
N GLY A 184 8.01 0.41 -4.82
CA GLY A 184 6.90 0.99 -4.06
C GLY A 184 5.60 1.13 -4.86
N TYR A 185 4.48 1.24 -4.15
CA TYR A 185 3.19 1.56 -4.74
C TYR A 185 2.86 3.03 -4.57
N THR A 186 2.18 3.59 -5.57
CA THR A 186 1.60 4.92 -5.51
C THR A 186 0.08 4.82 -5.46
N CYS A 187 -0.52 5.33 -4.38
CA CYS A 187 -1.96 5.31 -4.20
C CYS A 187 -2.63 6.60 -4.69
N GLY A 188 -3.80 6.44 -5.31
CA GLY A 188 -4.67 7.54 -5.70
C GLY A 188 -5.53 8.07 -4.55
N PRO A 189 -6.36 9.09 -4.82
CA PRO A 189 -7.34 9.56 -3.84
C PRO A 189 -8.42 8.51 -3.58
N ALA A 190 -8.99 8.52 -2.37
CA ALA A 190 -10.13 7.68 -2.02
C ALA A 190 -11.39 8.12 -2.80
N LYS A 191 -12.04 7.17 -3.47
CA LYS A 191 -13.26 7.38 -4.25
C LYS A 191 -14.43 6.72 -3.56
N VAL A 192 -15.59 7.38 -3.53
CA VAL A 192 -16.82 6.80 -2.98
C VAL A 192 -17.23 5.61 -3.85
N GLY A 193 -17.43 4.46 -3.22
CA GLY A 193 -17.90 3.24 -3.86
C GLY A 193 -19.34 2.92 -3.47
N LYS A 194 -19.91 1.90 -4.12
CA LYS A 194 -21.19 1.32 -3.71
C LYS A 194 -21.02 0.65 -2.34
N PRO A 195 -21.97 0.81 -1.40
CA PRO A 195 -21.98 0.09 -0.14
C PRO A 195 -21.73 -1.41 -0.31
N THR A 196 -20.67 -1.91 0.33
CA THR A 196 -20.35 -3.35 0.36
C THR A 196 -21.46 -4.11 1.10
N LYS A 197 -21.86 -5.26 0.56
CA LYS A 197 -22.72 -6.23 1.26
C LYS A 197 -21.86 -7.28 1.94
N PHE A 198 -22.14 -7.56 3.20
CA PHE A 198 -21.52 -8.62 3.97
C PHE A 198 -22.54 -9.72 4.21
N PHE A 199 -22.14 -10.95 3.98
CA PHE A 199 -22.97 -12.13 4.20
C PHE A 199 -22.42 -12.89 5.40
N THR A 200 -23.30 -13.38 6.26
CA THR A 200 -22.91 -14.34 7.30
C THR A 200 -22.45 -15.65 6.65
N ALA A 201 -21.62 -16.41 7.36
CA ALA A 201 -21.07 -17.67 6.84
C ALA A 201 -22.17 -18.69 6.49
N ASP A 202 -23.31 -18.66 7.19
CA ASP A 202 -24.49 -19.48 6.92
C ASP A 202 -25.38 -18.91 5.79
N GLY A 203 -25.04 -17.76 5.22
CA GLY A 203 -25.77 -17.07 4.16
C GLY A 203 -27.12 -16.46 4.59
N ARG A 204 -27.54 -16.61 5.84
CA ARG A 204 -28.90 -16.25 6.28
C ARG A 204 -29.09 -14.76 6.53
N ARG A 205 -28.02 -14.03 6.85
CA ARG A 205 -28.07 -12.60 7.15
C ARG A 205 -27.15 -11.84 6.21
N THR A 206 -27.71 -10.78 5.63
CA THR A 206 -26.95 -9.80 4.85
C THR A 206 -26.94 -8.48 5.63
N THR A 207 -25.76 -7.92 5.85
CA THR A 207 -25.58 -6.54 6.30
C THR A 207 -24.92 -5.73 5.19
N GLN A 208 -24.90 -4.41 5.33
CA GLN A 208 -24.24 -3.55 4.36
C GLN A 208 -23.41 -2.49 5.08
N ALA A 209 -22.30 -2.09 4.45
CA ALA A 209 -21.55 -0.93 4.88
C ALA A 209 -22.44 0.32 4.84
N MET A 210 -22.31 1.17 5.83
CA MET A 210 -22.95 2.49 5.84
C MET A 210 -22.30 3.41 4.81
N MET A 211 -20.99 3.26 4.60
CA MET A 211 -20.22 3.93 3.54
C MET A 211 -19.06 3.05 3.09
N THR A 212 -18.71 3.16 1.81
CA THR A 212 -17.59 2.44 1.20
C THR A 212 -16.74 3.42 0.41
N TRP A 213 -15.41 3.35 0.59
CA TRP A 213 -14.44 4.02 -0.27
C TRP A 213 -13.44 3.04 -0.84
N ASN A 214 -12.98 3.32 -2.05
CA ASN A 214 -11.92 2.58 -2.72
C ASN A 214 -10.72 3.48 -2.98
N VAL A 215 -9.54 2.98 -2.64
CA VAL A 215 -8.24 3.58 -2.94
C VAL A 215 -7.50 2.59 -3.83
N THR A 216 -7.12 3.04 -5.02
CA THR A 216 -6.35 2.21 -5.96
C THR A 216 -4.89 2.60 -5.87
N CYS A 217 -4.02 1.62 -5.64
CA CYS A 217 -2.58 1.74 -5.62
C CYS A 217 -1.99 0.99 -6.80
N GLN A 218 -1.20 1.69 -7.61
CA GLN A 218 -0.49 1.13 -8.75
C GLN A 218 1.00 1.09 -8.45
N ASN A 219 1.73 0.17 -9.06
CA ASN A 219 3.19 0.21 -9.00
C ASN A 219 3.66 1.58 -9.52
N TRP A 220 4.70 2.13 -8.89
CA TRP A 220 5.25 3.43 -9.28
C TRP A 220 5.62 3.46 -10.78
N GLU A 221 6.19 2.36 -11.30
CA GLU A 221 6.50 2.13 -12.73
C GLU A 221 5.26 2.28 -13.65
N SER A 222 4.09 1.82 -13.22
CA SER A 222 2.87 1.84 -14.05
C SER A 222 2.19 3.21 -14.09
N ARG A 223 2.36 4.06 -13.06
CA ARG A 223 1.70 5.38 -12.99
C ARG A 223 2.38 6.42 -13.89
N SER A 224 3.71 6.36 -14.04
CA SER A 224 4.48 7.27 -14.89
C SER A 224 4.02 7.24 -16.36
N LEU A 225 3.57 6.08 -16.84
CA LEU A 225 3.02 5.91 -18.20
C LEU A 225 1.64 6.53 -18.41
N ASN A 226 0.73 6.42 -17.43
CA ASN A 226 -0.61 7.00 -17.56
C ASN A 226 -0.59 8.54 -17.71
N HIS A 227 0.48 9.19 -17.23
CA HIS A 227 0.71 10.61 -17.47
C HIS A 227 1.36 10.90 -18.83
N GLN A 228 2.19 10.00 -19.37
CA GLN A 228 2.83 10.14 -20.69
C GLN A 228 1.86 9.86 -21.86
N VAL A 229 0.91 8.91 -21.70
CA VAL A 229 -0.06 8.55 -22.74
C VAL A 229 -1.24 9.54 -22.83
N LYS A 230 -1.45 10.34 -21.78
CA LYS A 230 -2.49 11.38 -21.74
C LYS A 230 -1.95 12.80 -22.01
N GLY A 231 -0.66 12.92 -22.31
CA GLY A 231 0.04 14.17 -22.62
C GLY A 231 0.12 14.41 -24.12
#